data_AF-A0A5M3WVG1-F1
#
_entry.id   AF-A0A5M3WVG1-F1
#
_cell.length_a   1.000
_cell.length_b   1.000
_cell.length_c   1.000
_cell.angle_alpha   90.00
_cell.angle_beta   90.00
_cell.angle_gamma   90.00
#
_symmetry.space_group_name_H-M   'P 1'
#
loop_
_entity.id
_entity.type
_entity.pdbx_description
1 polymer ?
#
loop_
_entity_poly.entity_id
_entity_poly.type
_entity_poly.pdbx_seq_one_letter_code
_entity_poly.pdbx_strand_id
1 'polypeptide(L)'
;MSPEDLHDLMLEPSRQSAPTWRTWLLSPWAGSLYAALAGISLGMIVGGGLATEVTLDVDGDLITLRSFAGTVHGVLDAANVSYDAEDHVQPAPTQPVADGATIVVRHARPLTLIMDGKRSTHMITALNVGDALEDLKLDPARLRLSANRMRQIPVSGFKLSVRTQRKVSIVADKIRVTTITTGRTVAEVLKQANITLAKGNTVRPGLKNFPEDGSVIRVIPALPPHTIPIAPNVAALNWAGLADCESHGNPKAYNPGGPYYGMYQFSLPMWKAVGGTKTPIDWPAEEQTYRAQLLFQRVQGRWQGQWPHCGARLGA
;
A
#
# COMPACT_ATOMS: atom_id res chain seq x y z
N MET A 1 34.00 55.29 26.22
CA MET A 1 33.40 55.35 24.88
C MET A 1 34.31 56.20 24.02
N SER A 2 35.10 55.58 23.13
CA SER A 2 35.99 56.31 22.22
C SER A 2 35.25 56.60 20.91
N PRO A 3 35.74 57.52 20.07
CA PRO A 3 35.06 57.95 18.84
C PRO A 3 35.10 56.93 17.68
N GLU A 4 35.56 55.69 17.89
CA GLU A 4 35.73 54.70 16.81
C GLU A 4 34.60 53.67 16.70
N ASP A 5 33.60 53.69 17.59
CA ASP A 5 32.47 52.72 17.60
C ASP A 5 31.30 53.12 16.65
N LEU A 6 31.51 54.01 15.68
CA LEU A 6 30.44 54.65 14.90
C LEU A 6 30.44 54.34 13.40
N HIS A 7 31.03 53.21 12.99
CA HIS A 7 31.03 52.76 11.58
C HIS A 7 30.40 51.39 11.30
N ASP A 8 29.91 50.66 12.31
CA ASP A 8 29.35 49.31 12.12
C ASP A 8 27.83 49.21 12.37
N LEU A 9 27.11 50.32 12.21
CA LEU A 9 25.65 50.37 12.28
C LEU A 9 25.05 50.72 10.91
N MET A 10 25.26 49.86 9.91
CA MET A 10 24.37 49.78 8.74
C MET A 10 24.61 48.47 7.98
N LEU A 11 23.52 47.73 7.76
CA LEU A 11 23.35 46.54 6.91
C LEU A 11 23.50 45.15 7.58
N GLU A 12 22.69 44.88 8.60
CA GLU A 12 22.14 43.53 8.79
C GLU A 12 20.75 43.45 8.11
N PRO A 13 20.54 42.61 7.10
CA PRO A 13 19.20 42.32 6.63
C PRO A 13 18.49 41.52 7.73
N SER A 14 17.43 42.08 8.28
CA SER A 14 16.54 41.40 9.21
C SER A 14 16.03 40.11 8.55
N ARG A 15 16.59 38.95 8.93
CA ARG A 15 16.01 37.65 8.63
C ARG A 15 14.73 37.51 9.47
N GLN A 16 13.63 38.05 8.94
CA GLN A 16 12.31 37.73 9.46
C GLN A 16 12.05 36.25 9.18
N SER A 17 11.79 35.48 10.23
CA SER A 17 11.35 34.09 10.13
C SER A 17 10.05 34.03 9.33
N ALA A 18 10.07 33.27 8.23
CA ALA A 18 8.89 33.06 7.41
C ALA A 18 7.73 32.46 8.24
N PRO A 19 6.51 32.98 8.14
CA PRO A 19 5.35 32.41 8.82
C PRO A 19 5.06 31.00 8.27
N THR A 20 4.76 30.08 9.17
CA THR A 20 4.44 28.68 8.87
C THR A 20 3.06 28.58 8.22
N TRP A 21 3.02 28.60 6.89
CA TRP A 21 1.84 28.59 6.00
C TRP A 21 0.94 27.35 6.05
N ARG A 22 1.05 26.53 7.10
CA ARG A 22 0.80 25.08 7.00
C ARG A 22 -0.55 24.56 7.49
N THR A 23 -1.58 25.40 7.70
CA THR A 23 -2.86 24.87 8.23
C THR A 23 -4.17 25.41 7.63
N TRP A 24 -4.16 26.25 6.59
CA TRP A 24 -5.40 26.92 6.16
C TRP A 24 -5.86 26.74 4.70
N LEU A 25 -5.17 25.95 3.87
CA LEU A 25 -5.46 25.85 2.42
C LEU A 25 -6.36 24.67 1.98
N LEU A 26 -7.10 24.03 2.89
CA LEU A 26 -7.97 22.89 2.53
C LEU A 26 -9.44 23.22 2.80
N SER A 27 -10.11 23.91 1.87
CA SER A 27 -11.56 23.73 1.68
C SER A 27 -12.01 24.19 0.28
N PRO A 28 -12.96 23.48 -0.37
CA PRO A 28 -13.52 23.84 -1.68
C PRO A 28 -14.39 25.11 -1.67
N TRP A 29 -14.36 25.89 -0.59
CA TRP A 29 -14.96 27.22 -0.47
C TRP A 29 -13.92 28.36 -0.46
N ALA A 30 -12.64 28.07 -0.73
CA ALA A 30 -11.62 29.10 -0.92
C ALA A 30 -11.85 29.98 -2.18
N GLY A 31 -12.77 29.61 -3.06
CA GLY A 31 -13.33 30.50 -4.07
C GLY A 31 -14.10 31.71 -3.48
N SER A 32 -14.39 31.70 -2.18
CA SER A 32 -15.10 32.77 -1.48
C SER A 32 -14.22 33.62 -0.56
N LEU A 33 -12.92 33.31 -0.40
CA LEU A 33 -12.01 34.09 0.46
C LEU A 33 -10.95 34.89 -0.30
N TYR A 34 -10.80 34.68 -1.61
CA TYR A 34 -10.25 35.72 -2.51
C TYR A 34 -11.29 36.77 -2.92
N ALA A 35 -12.52 36.66 -2.42
CA ALA A 35 -13.44 37.79 -2.33
C ALA A 35 -13.14 38.68 -1.10
N ALA A 36 -12.22 38.30 -0.19
CA ALA A 36 -11.85 39.13 0.96
C ALA A 36 -10.59 40.00 0.74
N LEU A 37 -9.93 39.89 -0.42
CA LEU A 37 -9.15 41.00 -1.00
C LEU A 37 -9.88 41.63 -2.20
N ALA A 38 -11.21 41.48 -2.25
CA ALA A 38 -12.07 42.36 -3.01
C ALA A 38 -12.77 43.30 -2.01
N GLY A 39 -12.33 44.55 -1.95
CA GLY A 39 -13.17 45.64 -1.47
C GLY A 39 -12.72 46.38 -0.21
N ILE A 40 -11.74 47.29 -0.36
CA ILE A 40 -12.07 48.70 -0.16
C ILE A 40 -11.86 49.39 -1.49
N SER A 41 -12.92 49.41 -2.29
CA SER A 41 -13.07 50.30 -3.43
C SER A 41 -13.38 51.69 -2.90
N LEU A 42 -12.36 52.55 -2.76
CA LEU A 42 -12.56 53.97 -2.99
C LEU A 42 -12.12 54.26 -4.41
N GLY A 43 -13.10 54.56 -5.26
CA GLY A 43 -12.85 54.99 -6.63
C GLY A 43 -12.03 56.28 -6.64
N MET A 44 -10.85 56.19 -7.25
CA MET A 44 -10.25 57.31 -7.95
C MET A 44 -9.97 56.83 -9.37
N ILE A 45 -10.85 57.19 -10.29
CA ILE A 45 -10.46 57.28 -11.70
C ILE A 45 -9.57 58.51 -11.77
N VAL A 46 -8.25 58.32 -11.64
CA VAL A 46 -7.29 59.37 -11.98
C VAL A 46 -7.23 59.40 -13.50
N GLY A 47 -7.85 60.42 -14.09
CA GLY A 47 -7.61 60.80 -15.47
C GLY A 47 -6.15 61.26 -15.61
N GLY A 48 -5.30 60.38 -16.11
CA GLY A 48 -3.89 60.63 -16.39
C GLY A 48 -3.17 59.30 -16.55
N GLY A 49 -2.55 59.07 -17.72
CA GLY A 49 -1.93 57.80 -18.11
C GLY A 49 -0.75 57.39 -17.24
N LEU A 50 -1.03 56.91 -16.04
CA LEU A 50 -0.06 56.28 -15.15
C LEU A 50 -0.21 54.77 -15.28
N ALA A 51 0.90 54.10 -15.57
CA ALA A 51 0.91 52.64 -15.66
C ALA A 51 0.62 52.04 -14.28
N THR A 52 -0.34 51.13 -14.21
CA THR A 52 -0.64 50.33 -13.02
C THR A 52 0.44 49.28 -12.82
N GLU A 53 0.88 49.09 -11.60
CA GLU A 53 1.74 47.98 -11.19
C GLU A 53 0.90 46.73 -10.98
N VAL A 54 1.28 45.62 -11.61
CA VAL A 54 0.53 44.36 -11.57
C VAL A 54 1.51 43.22 -11.30
N THR A 55 1.15 42.34 -10.38
CA THR A 55 1.84 41.06 -10.17
C THR A 55 1.14 39.98 -10.97
N LEU A 56 1.85 39.37 -11.90
CA LEU A 56 1.40 38.25 -12.69
C LEU A 56 2.01 36.96 -12.15
N ASP A 57 1.16 35.99 -11.83
CA ASP A 57 1.55 34.64 -11.44
C ASP A 57 1.21 33.67 -12.58
N VAL A 58 2.21 33.32 -13.39
CA VAL A 58 2.06 32.39 -14.51
C VAL A 58 2.61 31.04 -14.10
N ASP A 59 1.72 30.07 -13.88
CA ASP A 59 2.10 28.71 -13.47
C ASP A 59 3.04 28.61 -12.24
N GLY A 60 2.97 29.59 -11.33
CA GLY A 60 3.80 29.69 -10.14
C GLY A 60 5.02 30.60 -10.31
N ASP A 61 5.32 31.08 -11.51
CA ASP A 61 6.34 32.07 -11.77
C ASP A 61 5.77 33.48 -11.59
N LEU A 62 6.27 34.21 -10.60
CA LEU A 62 5.83 35.56 -10.26
C LEU A 62 6.64 36.60 -11.04
N ILE A 63 5.93 37.48 -11.75
CA ILE A 63 6.49 38.59 -12.51
C ILE A 63 5.74 39.86 -12.15
N THR A 64 6.45 40.91 -11.75
CA THR A 64 5.84 42.23 -11.54
C THR A 64 6.13 43.11 -12.76
N LEU A 65 5.09 43.74 -13.29
CA LEU A 65 5.20 44.62 -14.45
C LEU A 65 4.31 45.86 -14.31
N ARG A 66 4.60 46.87 -15.11
CA ARG A 66 3.76 48.06 -15.25
C ARG A 66 2.99 47.98 -16.57
N SER A 67 1.68 48.20 -16.52
CA SER A 67 0.80 48.13 -17.68
C SER A 67 -0.13 49.34 -17.77
N PHE A 68 -0.47 49.73 -18.98
CA PHE A 68 -1.51 50.73 -19.27
C PHE A 68 -2.84 50.09 -19.68
N ALA A 69 -2.88 48.75 -19.73
CA ALA A 69 -4.07 48.03 -20.12
C ALA A 69 -5.19 48.19 -19.09
N GLY A 70 -6.40 48.48 -19.55
CA GLY A 70 -7.56 48.64 -18.68
C GLY A 70 -8.18 47.33 -18.20
N THR A 71 -7.79 46.17 -18.74
CA THR A 71 -8.38 44.85 -18.46
C THR A 71 -7.33 43.77 -18.28
N VAL A 72 -7.71 42.66 -17.63
CA VAL A 72 -6.84 41.50 -17.42
C VAL A 72 -6.28 40.98 -18.75
N HIS A 73 -7.14 40.80 -19.76
CA HIS A 73 -6.71 40.35 -21.09
C HIS A 73 -5.65 41.27 -21.70
N GLY A 74 -5.83 42.60 -21.61
CA GLY A 74 -4.84 43.53 -22.15
C GLY A 74 -3.52 43.50 -21.38
N VAL A 75 -3.53 43.21 -20.08
CA VAL A 75 -2.29 42.99 -19.30
C VAL A 75 -1.58 41.73 -19.74
N LEU A 76 -2.30 40.63 -19.94
CA LEU A 76 -1.74 39.36 -20.41
C LEU A 76 -1.15 39.49 -21.82
N ASP A 77 -1.85 40.17 -22.73
CA ASP A 77 -1.39 40.44 -24.09
C ASP A 77 -0.09 41.28 -24.08
N ALA A 78 -0.03 42.32 -23.24
CA ALA A 78 1.18 43.15 -23.08
C ALA A 78 2.35 42.36 -22.49
N ALA A 79 2.08 41.37 -21.64
CA ALA A 79 3.06 40.46 -21.08
C ALA A 79 3.43 39.30 -22.03
N ASN A 80 2.80 39.21 -23.21
CA ASN A 80 2.92 38.12 -24.16
C ASN A 80 2.60 36.74 -23.52
N VAL A 81 1.59 36.70 -22.67
CA VAL A 81 1.08 35.49 -22.02
C VAL A 81 -0.23 35.09 -22.69
N SER A 82 -0.18 34.05 -23.52
CA SER A 82 -1.34 33.43 -24.13
C SER A 82 -2.08 32.54 -23.14
N TYR A 83 -3.40 32.43 -23.26
CA TYR A 83 -4.22 31.50 -22.51
C TYR A 83 -5.34 30.95 -23.40
N ASP A 84 -5.76 29.72 -23.13
CA ASP A 84 -6.83 29.01 -23.82
C ASP A 84 -8.11 28.93 -22.95
N ALA A 85 -9.20 28.43 -23.53
CA ALA A 85 -10.49 28.31 -22.84
C ALA A 85 -10.51 27.32 -21.67
N GLU A 86 -9.55 26.38 -21.63
CA GLU A 86 -9.41 25.39 -20.54
C GLU A 86 -8.53 25.91 -19.39
N ASP A 87 -7.82 27.03 -19.60
CA ASP A 87 -6.95 27.63 -18.61
C ASP A 87 -7.75 28.39 -17.56
N HIS A 88 -7.17 28.49 -16.36
CA HIS A 88 -7.73 29.30 -15.30
C HIS A 88 -7.06 30.66 -15.26
N VAL A 89 -7.84 31.71 -15.51
CA VAL A 89 -7.40 33.11 -15.42
C VAL A 89 -8.25 33.81 -14.37
N GLN A 90 -7.60 34.38 -13.36
CA GLN A 90 -8.25 35.14 -12.30
C GLN A 90 -7.49 36.43 -11.99
N PRO A 91 -8.16 37.60 -11.94
CA PRO A 91 -9.58 37.84 -12.22
C PRO A 91 -9.97 37.54 -13.68
N ALA A 92 -11.26 37.60 -14.02
CA ALA A 92 -11.73 37.22 -15.36
C ALA A 92 -11.08 38.11 -16.45
N PRO A 93 -10.82 37.60 -17.68
CA PRO A 93 -10.10 38.37 -18.71
C PRO A 93 -10.70 39.73 -19.08
N THR A 94 -12.01 39.90 -18.95
CA THR A 94 -12.73 41.15 -19.24
C THR A 94 -12.80 42.11 -18.05
N GLN A 95 -12.36 41.68 -16.87
CA GLN A 95 -12.45 42.46 -15.65
C GLN A 95 -11.40 43.60 -15.66
N PRO A 96 -11.75 44.80 -15.16
CA PRO A 96 -10.80 45.89 -15.08
C PRO A 96 -9.67 45.58 -14.10
N VAL A 97 -8.48 46.10 -14.39
CA VAL A 97 -7.28 45.92 -13.55
C VAL A 97 -7.03 47.17 -12.74
N ALA A 98 -6.79 46.99 -11.44
CA ALA A 98 -6.43 48.06 -10.51
C ALA A 98 -4.91 48.06 -10.26
N ASP A 99 -4.40 49.18 -9.76
CA ASP A 99 -3.02 49.27 -9.29
C ASP A 99 -2.77 48.31 -8.12
N GLY A 100 -1.65 47.59 -8.16
CA GLY A 100 -1.30 46.53 -7.21
C GLY A 100 -2.07 45.22 -7.40
N ALA A 101 -2.83 45.05 -8.49
CA ALA A 101 -3.59 43.83 -8.73
C ALA A 101 -2.66 42.61 -8.89
N THR A 102 -3.14 41.45 -8.41
CA THR A 102 -2.54 40.15 -8.72
C THR A 102 -3.39 39.44 -9.76
N ILE A 103 -2.78 39.06 -10.88
CA ILE A 103 -3.40 38.25 -11.93
C ILE A 103 -2.76 36.87 -11.87
N VAL A 104 -3.57 35.83 -11.82
CA VAL A 104 -3.14 34.44 -11.77
C VAL A 104 -3.56 33.75 -13.07
N VAL A 105 -2.59 33.12 -13.74
CA VAL A 105 -2.79 32.28 -14.91
C VAL A 105 -2.30 30.88 -14.57
N ARG A 106 -3.16 29.88 -14.79
CA ARG A 106 -2.82 28.46 -14.66
C ARG A 106 -3.18 27.75 -15.95
N HIS A 107 -2.17 27.29 -16.68
CA HIS A 107 -2.39 26.56 -17.91
C HIS A 107 -2.88 25.14 -17.64
N ALA A 108 -3.91 24.76 -18.38
CA ALA A 108 -4.47 23.43 -18.40
C ALA A 108 -3.42 22.44 -18.94
N ARG A 109 -3.26 21.34 -18.23
CA ARG A 109 -2.29 20.30 -18.57
C ARG A 109 -2.90 18.91 -18.45
N PRO A 110 -2.63 18.00 -19.40
CA PRO A 110 -3.19 16.67 -19.37
C PRO A 110 -2.49 15.79 -18.33
N LEU A 111 -3.22 15.33 -17.33
CA LEU A 111 -2.80 14.31 -16.38
C LEU A 111 -3.36 12.95 -16.79
N THR A 112 -2.47 12.05 -17.23
CA THR A 112 -2.81 10.64 -17.45
C THR A 112 -2.67 9.87 -16.14
N LEU A 113 -3.80 9.47 -15.55
CA LEU A 113 -3.84 8.69 -14.33
C LEU A 113 -3.93 7.19 -14.66
N ILE A 114 -3.03 6.39 -14.10
CA ILE A 114 -3.06 4.92 -14.21
C ILE A 114 -3.41 4.37 -12.84
N MET A 115 -4.71 4.25 -12.55
CA MET A 115 -5.21 3.77 -11.27
C MET A 115 -5.45 2.26 -11.33
N ASP A 116 -4.69 1.49 -10.54
CA ASP A 116 -4.79 0.04 -10.49
C ASP A 116 -4.80 -0.61 -11.90
N GLY A 117 -3.97 -0.08 -12.80
CA GLY A 117 -3.82 -0.54 -14.18
C GLY A 117 -4.82 0.01 -15.20
N LYS A 118 -5.88 0.69 -14.76
CA LYS A 118 -6.84 1.36 -15.64
C LYS A 118 -6.38 2.79 -15.93
N ARG A 119 -6.38 3.18 -17.20
CA ARG A 119 -5.97 4.52 -17.65
C ARG A 119 -7.17 5.45 -17.76
N SER A 120 -7.03 6.67 -17.26
CA SER A 120 -7.89 7.83 -17.55
C SER A 120 -7.02 9.07 -17.80
N THR A 121 -7.56 10.05 -18.51
CA THR A 121 -6.89 11.33 -18.75
C THR A 121 -7.82 12.44 -18.27
N HIS A 122 -7.26 13.38 -17.50
CA HIS A 122 -7.98 14.52 -16.94
C HIS A 122 -7.20 15.80 -17.27
N MET A 123 -7.90 16.84 -17.70
CA MET A 123 -7.33 18.18 -17.77
C MET A 123 -7.37 18.79 -16.37
N ILE A 124 -6.24 19.34 -15.93
CA ILE A 124 -6.06 19.95 -14.61
C ILE A 124 -5.28 21.26 -14.76
N THR A 125 -5.44 22.16 -13.80
CA THR A 125 -4.65 23.41 -13.70
C THR A 125 -3.65 23.39 -12.54
N ALA A 126 -3.67 22.32 -11.73
CA ALA A 126 -2.73 22.09 -10.64
C ALA A 126 -1.26 22.00 -11.12
N LEU A 127 -0.37 22.66 -10.37
CA LEU A 127 1.06 22.76 -10.70
C LEU A 127 1.87 21.53 -10.26
N ASN A 128 1.40 20.78 -9.27
CA ASN A 128 2.08 19.62 -8.73
C ASN A 128 1.13 18.45 -8.47
N VAL A 129 1.72 17.26 -8.23
CA VAL A 129 0.99 16.01 -8.01
C VAL A 129 0.07 16.06 -6.79
N GLY A 130 0.45 16.76 -5.72
CA GLY A 130 -0.35 16.88 -4.51
C GLY A 130 -1.67 17.59 -4.78
N ASP A 131 -1.59 18.80 -5.32
CA ASP A 131 -2.75 19.63 -5.62
C ASP A 131 -3.65 18.96 -6.66
N ALA A 132 -3.06 18.30 -7.67
CA ALA A 132 -3.81 17.57 -8.68
C ALA A 132 -4.63 16.39 -8.09
N LEU A 133 -4.12 15.72 -7.05
CA LEU A 133 -4.86 14.66 -6.37
C LEU A 133 -6.00 15.23 -5.53
N GLU A 134 -5.81 16.41 -4.93
CA GLU A 134 -6.86 17.11 -4.20
C GLU A 134 -8.01 17.55 -5.12
N ASP A 135 -7.70 18.14 -6.27
CA ASP A 135 -8.69 18.52 -7.30
C ASP A 135 -9.51 17.31 -7.77
N LEU A 136 -8.85 16.16 -7.94
CA LEU A 136 -9.49 14.90 -8.32
C LEU A 136 -10.18 14.19 -7.14
N LYS A 137 -10.16 14.79 -5.93
CA LYS A 137 -10.75 14.25 -4.69
C LYS A 137 -10.21 12.86 -4.33
N LEU A 138 -8.92 12.64 -4.62
CA LEU A 138 -8.21 11.40 -4.33
C LEU A 138 -7.45 11.53 -3.02
N ASP A 139 -7.86 10.77 -2.01
CA ASP A 139 -7.18 10.75 -0.71
C ASP A 139 -5.80 10.08 -0.82
N PRO A 140 -4.70 10.84 -0.71
CA PRO A 140 -3.38 10.32 -0.98
C PRO A 140 -2.84 9.47 0.19
N ALA A 141 -3.53 9.40 1.34
CA ALA A 141 -3.17 8.52 2.45
C ALA A 141 -3.52 7.04 2.16
N ARG A 142 -4.47 6.80 1.25
CA ARG A 142 -4.88 5.46 0.82
C ARG A 142 -4.22 5.03 -0.49
N LEU A 143 -3.23 5.78 -0.97
CA LEU A 143 -2.67 5.63 -2.31
C LEU A 143 -1.16 5.55 -2.28
N ARG A 144 -0.60 4.62 -3.05
CA ARG A 144 0.82 4.57 -3.37
C ARG A 144 1.03 5.19 -4.76
N LEU A 145 1.73 6.31 -4.79
CA LEU A 145 1.99 7.11 -5.98
C LEU A 145 3.33 6.72 -6.62
N SER A 146 3.44 6.83 -7.95
CA SER A 146 4.70 6.66 -8.68
C SER A 146 5.61 7.88 -8.63
N ALA A 147 5.12 9.01 -8.12
CA ALA A 147 5.86 10.27 -8.00
C ALA A 147 5.63 10.92 -6.63
N ASN A 148 6.54 11.80 -6.21
CA ASN A 148 6.39 12.62 -5.02
C ASN A 148 5.23 13.62 -5.22
N ARG A 149 4.48 13.94 -4.16
CA ARG A 149 3.41 14.95 -4.19
C ARG A 149 3.91 16.34 -4.57
N MET A 150 5.14 16.69 -4.18
CA MET A 150 5.77 17.97 -4.55
C MET A 150 6.31 17.98 -5.99
N ARG A 151 6.17 16.88 -6.75
CA ARG A 151 6.63 16.84 -8.14
C ARG A 151 5.76 17.75 -9.00
N GLN A 152 6.39 18.72 -9.65
CA GLN A 152 5.72 19.57 -10.64
C GLN A 152 5.22 18.75 -11.84
N ILE A 153 4.06 19.14 -12.35
CA ILE A 153 3.40 18.57 -13.52
C ILE A 153 3.70 19.49 -14.71
N PRO A 154 4.41 19.05 -15.76
CA PRO A 154 4.66 19.88 -16.94
C PRO A 154 3.39 20.20 -17.71
N VAL A 155 3.37 21.35 -18.41
CA VAL A 155 2.25 21.75 -19.30
C VAL A 155 2.05 20.75 -20.44
N SER A 156 3.11 20.11 -20.93
CA SER A 156 3.04 19.03 -21.92
C SER A 156 2.35 17.75 -21.42
N GLY A 157 2.03 17.70 -20.13
CA GLY A 157 1.32 16.61 -19.48
C GLY A 157 2.20 15.73 -18.60
N PHE A 158 1.53 14.88 -17.82
CA PHE A 158 2.20 13.99 -16.88
C PHE A 158 1.50 12.64 -16.78
N LYS A 159 2.27 11.58 -16.57
CA LYS A 159 1.75 10.22 -16.34
C LYS A 159 1.97 9.84 -14.89
N LEU A 160 0.88 9.69 -14.14
CA LEU A 160 0.90 9.31 -12.74
C LEU A 160 0.31 7.92 -12.56
N SER A 161 1.11 6.96 -12.07
CA SER A 161 0.60 5.65 -11.67
C SER A 161 0.23 5.66 -10.20
N VAL A 162 -0.97 5.18 -9.89
CA VAL A 162 -1.55 5.15 -8.56
C VAL A 162 -2.00 3.73 -8.24
N ARG A 163 -1.59 3.23 -7.08
CA ARG A 163 -2.04 1.94 -6.57
C ARG A 163 -2.77 2.13 -5.26
N THR A 164 -3.96 1.56 -5.16
CA THR A 164 -4.76 1.64 -3.93
C THR A 164 -4.12 0.78 -2.84
N GLN A 165 -3.89 1.38 -1.67
CA GLN A 165 -3.47 0.67 -0.47
C GLN A 165 -4.68 0.08 0.24
N ARG A 166 -4.53 -1.15 0.72
CA ARG A 166 -5.57 -1.88 1.45
C ARG A 166 -4.96 -2.51 2.69
N LYS A 167 -5.71 -2.53 3.79
CA LYS A 167 -5.35 -3.22 5.01
C LYS A 167 -5.93 -4.63 4.97
N VAL A 168 -5.08 -5.64 5.12
CA VAL A 168 -5.50 -7.05 5.11
C VAL A 168 -4.94 -7.76 6.33
N SER A 169 -5.66 -8.77 6.81
CA SER A 169 -5.20 -9.66 7.87
C SER A 169 -4.84 -11.02 7.28
N ILE A 170 -3.63 -11.49 7.52
CA ILE A 170 -3.20 -12.84 7.16
C ILE A 170 -3.19 -13.68 8.43
N VAL A 171 -3.88 -14.82 8.40
CA VAL A 171 -3.97 -15.76 9.52
C VAL A 171 -3.35 -17.07 9.06
N ALA A 172 -2.28 -17.49 9.74
CA ALA A 172 -1.68 -18.80 9.60
C ALA A 172 -1.61 -19.42 11.00
N ASP A 173 -2.27 -20.56 11.18
CA ASP A 173 -2.46 -21.20 12.49
C ASP A 173 -3.08 -20.26 13.53
N LYS A 174 -2.32 -19.93 14.59
CA LYS A 174 -2.72 -19.03 15.68
C LYS A 174 -2.15 -17.62 15.50
N ILE A 175 -1.34 -17.39 14.48
CA ILE A 175 -0.68 -16.10 14.24
C ILE A 175 -1.54 -15.28 13.29
N ARG A 176 -1.82 -14.04 13.69
CA ARG A 176 -2.49 -13.04 12.86
C ARG A 176 -1.55 -11.88 12.59
N VAL A 177 -1.25 -11.65 11.32
CA VAL A 177 -0.44 -10.51 10.86
C VAL A 177 -1.34 -9.56 10.10
N THR A 178 -1.33 -8.29 10.47
CA THR A 178 -2.06 -7.25 9.72
C THR A 178 -1.05 -6.44 8.92
N THR A 179 -1.30 -6.27 7.62
CA THR A 179 -0.39 -5.54 6.72
C THR A 179 -1.16 -4.62 5.78
N ILE A 180 -0.49 -3.57 5.31
CA ILE A 180 -0.97 -2.71 4.24
C ILE A 180 -0.32 -3.17 2.94
N THR A 181 -1.13 -3.41 1.91
CA THR A 181 -0.67 -3.98 0.63
C THR A 181 -1.24 -3.22 -0.55
N THR A 182 -0.50 -3.24 -1.66
CA THR A 182 -0.97 -2.84 -2.99
C THR A 182 -1.11 -4.03 -3.94
N GLY A 183 -0.98 -5.26 -3.43
CA GLY A 183 -1.01 -6.49 -4.23
C GLY A 183 -2.40 -6.74 -4.82
N ARG A 184 -2.47 -7.05 -6.11
CA ARG A 184 -3.72 -7.30 -6.86
C ARG A 184 -4.33 -8.67 -6.59
N THR A 185 -3.52 -9.59 -6.09
CA THR A 185 -3.92 -10.98 -5.81
C THR A 185 -3.47 -11.39 -4.42
N VAL A 186 -4.18 -12.33 -3.81
CA VAL A 186 -3.76 -12.93 -2.52
C VAL A 186 -2.32 -13.47 -2.59
N ALA A 187 -1.90 -14.05 -3.72
CA ALA A 187 -0.53 -14.50 -3.92
C ALA A 187 0.50 -13.35 -3.80
N GLU A 188 0.23 -12.20 -4.41
CA GLU A 188 1.10 -11.03 -4.31
C GLU A 188 1.16 -10.49 -2.87
N VAL A 189 0.03 -10.50 -2.14
CA VAL A 189 -0.01 -10.10 -0.73
C VAL A 189 0.88 -11.00 0.12
N LEU A 190 0.75 -12.31 -0.01
CA LEU A 190 1.58 -13.26 0.74
C LEU A 190 3.07 -13.09 0.42
N LYS A 191 3.41 -12.88 -0.85
CA LYS A 191 4.78 -12.57 -1.28
C LYS A 191 5.32 -11.27 -0.66
N GLN A 192 4.52 -10.20 -0.65
CA GLN A 192 4.90 -8.92 -0.04
C GLN A 192 5.05 -9.02 1.49
N ALA A 193 4.27 -9.87 2.14
CA ALA A 193 4.37 -10.16 3.56
C ALA A 193 5.49 -11.16 3.91
N ASN A 194 6.29 -11.59 2.92
CA ASN A 194 7.33 -12.63 3.07
C ASN A 194 6.80 -13.96 3.65
N ILE A 195 5.56 -14.32 3.31
CA ILE A 195 4.94 -15.58 3.71
C ILE A 195 5.11 -16.61 2.59
N THR A 196 5.95 -17.60 2.83
CA THR A 196 6.13 -18.75 1.95
C THR A 196 5.13 -19.85 2.30
N LEU A 197 4.37 -20.32 1.32
CA LEU A 197 3.42 -21.41 1.51
C LEU A 197 4.13 -22.76 1.42
N ALA A 198 3.99 -23.59 2.44
CA ALA A 198 4.43 -24.98 2.38
C ALA A 198 3.63 -25.75 1.32
N LYS A 199 4.24 -26.79 0.75
CA LYS A 199 3.60 -27.64 -0.26
C LYS A 199 2.30 -28.23 0.29
N GLY A 200 1.21 -28.08 -0.48
CA GLY A 200 -0.11 -28.58 -0.11
C GLY A 200 -0.95 -27.63 0.75
N ASN A 201 -0.38 -26.53 1.28
CA ASN A 201 -1.17 -25.54 2.00
C ASN A 201 -2.21 -24.91 1.06
N THR A 202 -3.40 -24.65 1.59
CA THR A 202 -4.46 -23.97 0.86
C THR A 202 -4.71 -22.58 1.44
N VAL A 203 -5.22 -21.65 0.62
CA VAL A 203 -5.45 -20.27 1.03
C VAL A 203 -6.88 -19.85 0.71
N ARG A 204 -7.53 -19.16 1.65
CA ARG A 204 -8.88 -18.60 1.49
C ARG A 204 -8.89 -17.11 1.87
N PRO A 205 -9.31 -16.19 0.98
CA PRO A 205 -9.67 -16.39 -0.43
C PRO A 205 -8.53 -16.98 -1.26
N GLY A 206 -8.85 -17.56 -2.42
CA GLY A 206 -7.87 -18.24 -3.27
C GLY A 206 -6.75 -17.32 -3.76
N LEU A 207 -5.61 -17.89 -4.17
CA LEU A 207 -4.40 -17.14 -4.53
C LEU A 207 -4.59 -16.08 -5.63
N LYS A 208 -5.55 -16.29 -6.54
CA LYS A 208 -5.85 -15.38 -7.66
C LYS A 208 -6.93 -14.34 -7.31
N ASN A 209 -7.59 -14.48 -6.16
CA ASN A 209 -8.66 -13.57 -5.76
C ASN A 209 -8.07 -12.20 -5.40
N PHE A 210 -8.86 -11.17 -5.64
CA PHE A 210 -8.54 -9.82 -5.23
C PHE A 210 -8.75 -9.67 -3.71
N PRO A 211 -7.79 -9.13 -2.96
CA PRO A 211 -7.92 -8.93 -1.52
C PRO A 211 -8.61 -7.59 -1.23
N GLU A 212 -9.86 -7.63 -0.77
CA GLU A 212 -10.61 -6.44 -0.37
C GLU A 212 -10.04 -5.78 0.90
N ASP A 213 -10.34 -4.50 1.09
CA ASP A 213 -9.94 -3.78 2.30
C ASP A 213 -10.62 -4.40 3.54
N GLY A 214 -9.86 -4.60 4.61
CA GLY A 214 -10.29 -5.29 5.82
C GLY A 214 -10.41 -6.83 5.70
N SER A 215 -10.16 -7.41 4.53
CA SER A 215 -10.33 -8.86 4.33
C SER A 215 -9.33 -9.72 5.13
N VAL A 216 -9.75 -10.96 5.43
CA VAL A 216 -8.93 -11.95 6.15
C VAL A 216 -8.52 -13.06 5.20
N ILE A 217 -7.22 -13.16 4.95
CA ILE A 217 -6.56 -14.23 4.19
C ILE A 217 -6.17 -15.33 5.18
N ARG A 218 -6.78 -16.52 5.08
CA ARG A 218 -6.48 -17.68 5.91
C ARG A 218 -5.60 -18.65 5.14
N VAL A 219 -4.43 -18.96 5.68
CA VAL A 219 -3.57 -20.05 5.25
C VAL A 219 -3.94 -21.28 6.06
N ILE A 220 -4.35 -22.34 5.37
CA ILE A 220 -4.76 -23.61 5.95
C ILE A 220 -3.65 -24.62 5.64
N PRO A 221 -2.92 -25.12 6.65
CA PRO A 221 -1.87 -26.10 6.45
C PRO A 221 -2.38 -27.40 5.82
N ALA A 222 -1.53 -28.03 5.00
CA ALA A 222 -1.79 -29.36 4.44
C ALA A 222 -1.67 -30.47 5.50
N LEU A 223 -0.75 -30.27 6.45
CA LEU A 223 -0.43 -31.20 7.53
C LEU A 223 -0.73 -30.55 8.88
N PRO A 224 -1.13 -31.33 9.90
CA PRO A 224 -1.23 -30.82 11.25
C PRO A 224 0.16 -30.41 11.78
N PRO A 225 0.25 -29.45 12.70
CA PRO A 225 1.54 -29.07 13.28
C PRO A 225 2.14 -30.22 14.09
N HIS A 226 3.42 -30.51 13.86
CA HIS A 226 4.22 -31.46 14.64
C HIS A 226 4.78 -30.76 15.88
N THR A 227 3.94 -30.59 16.90
CA THR A 227 4.31 -29.81 18.10
C THR A 227 5.23 -30.55 19.06
N ILE A 228 5.33 -31.88 18.95
CA ILE A 228 6.20 -32.71 19.78
C ILE A 228 7.37 -33.20 18.92
N PRO A 229 8.62 -32.84 19.23
CA PRO A 229 9.77 -33.34 18.48
C PRO A 229 9.98 -34.83 18.72
N ILE A 230 10.36 -35.54 17.66
CA ILE A 230 10.77 -36.94 17.72
C ILE A 230 12.27 -36.99 18.07
N ALA A 231 12.62 -37.80 19.07
CA ALA A 231 14.01 -37.97 19.47
C ALA A 231 14.85 -38.55 18.31
N PRO A 232 16.09 -38.07 18.05
CA PRO A 232 16.88 -38.51 16.89
C PRO A 232 17.10 -40.03 16.82
N ASN A 233 17.29 -40.68 17.97
CA ASN A 233 17.42 -42.13 18.06
C ASN A 233 16.13 -42.88 17.68
N VAL A 234 14.96 -42.29 17.91
CA VAL A 234 13.67 -42.85 17.49
C VAL A 234 13.47 -42.63 16.00
N ALA A 235 13.79 -41.44 15.49
CA ALA A 235 13.68 -41.11 14.06
C ALA A 235 14.60 -42.00 13.19
N ALA A 236 15.76 -42.41 13.71
CA ALA A 236 16.74 -43.24 13.03
C ALA A 236 16.40 -44.74 12.96
N LEU A 237 15.33 -45.20 13.62
CA LEU A 237 14.87 -46.59 13.55
C LEU A 237 14.40 -46.95 12.13
N ASN A 238 14.34 -48.25 11.83
CA ASN A 238 13.92 -48.75 10.52
C ASN A 238 12.39 -48.73 10.36
N TRP A 239 11.85 -47.52 10.24
CA TRP A 239 10.43 -47.23 10.02
C TRP A 239 9.91 -47.77 8.69
N ALA A 240 10.77 -47.85 7.68
CA ALA A 240 10.43 -48.42 6.38
C ALA A 240 10.21 -49.94 6.49
N GLY A 241 11.08 -50.64 7.23
CA GLY A 241 10.96 -52.07 7.50
C GLY A 241 9.68 -52.41 8.27
N LEU A 242 9.32 -51.59 9.27
CA LEU A 242 8.04 -51.73 9.96
C LEU A 242 6.85 -51.52 9.02
N ALA A 243 6.84 -50.41 8.26
CA ALA A 243 5.77 -50.08 7.32
C ALA A 243 5.57 -51.16 6.25
N ASP A 244 6.66 -51.71 5.72
CA ASP A 244 6.65 -52.80 4.74
C ASP A 244 5.98 -54.06 5.30
N CYS A 245 6.32 -54.44 6.54
CA CYS A 245 5.70 -55.60 7.18
C CYS A 245 4.21 -55.40 7.50
N GLU A 246 3.84 -54.20 7.96
CA GLU A 246 2.47 -53.90 8.38
C GLU A 246 1.51 -53.76 7.19
N SER A 247 1.97 -53.20 6.07
CA SER A 247 1.06 -52.83 4.97
C SER A 247 1.69 -52.84 3.57
N HIS A 248 2.90 -53.38 3.43
CA HIS A 248 3.74 -53.20 2.24
C HIS A 248 3.98 -51.72 1.92
N GLY A 249 4.06 -50.88 2.97
CA GLY A 249 4.27 -49.44 2.85
C GLY A 249 3.07 -48.66 2.29
N ASN A 250 1.86 -49.23 2.30
CA ASN A 250 0.68 -48.59 1.70
C ASN A 250 -0.03 -47.63 2.69
N PRO A 251 0.04 -46.29 2.49
CA PRO A 251 -0.63 -45.33 3.37
C PRO A 251 -2.16 -45.35 3.29
N LYS A 252 -2.73 -46.06 2.30
CA LYS A 252 -4.17 -46.23 2.12
C LYS A 252 -4.66 -47.62 2.55
N ALA A 253 -3.81 -48.43 3.18
CA ALA A 253 -4.20 -49.74 3.66
C ALA A 253 -5.37 -49.67 4.66
N TYR A 254 -6.28 -50.62 4.54
CA TYR A 254 -7.40 -50.81 5.46
C TYR A 254 -7.63 -52.31 5.61
N ASN A 255 -7.65 -52.79 6.85
CA ASN A 255 -7.97 -54.18 7.15
C ASN A 255 -9.43 -54.30 7.60
N PRO A 256 -10.31 -55.00 6.86
CA PRO A 256 -11.70 -55.22 7.26
C PRO A 256 -11.86 -56.24 8.40
N GLY A 257 -10.85 -57.09 8.65
CA GLY A 257 -10.86 -58.11 9.71
C GLY A 257 -10.46 -57.61 11.10
N GLY A 258 -10.00 -56.37 11.20
CA GLY A 258 -9.71 -55.65 12.44
C GLY A 258 -9.43 -54.19 12.09
N PRO A 259 -10.06 -53.19 12.72
CA PRO A 259 -10.16 -51.82 12.21
C PRO A 259 -8.82 -51.06 12.36
N TYR A 260 -7.86 -51.48 11.55
CA TYR A 260 -6.50 -50.95 11.46
C TYR A 260 -6.33 -50.24 10.13
N TYR A 261 -5.72 -49.07 10.18
CA TYR A 261 -5.71 -48.11 9.09
C TYR A 261 -4.30 -47.61 8.80
N GLY A 262 -4.01 -47.45 7.51
CA GLY A 262 -2.80 -46.82 7.01
C GLY A 262 -1.54 -47.68 7.12
N MET A 263 -0.42 -47.04 6.82
CA MET A 263 0.89 -47.65 6.60
C MET A 263 1.42 -48.44 7.80
N TYR A 264 1.04 -48.05 9.01
CA TYR A 264 1.45 -48.68 10.28
C TYR A 264 0.31 -49.40 10.99
N GLN A 265 -0.81 -49.65 10.30
CA GLN A 265 -1.95 -50.40 10.82
C GLN A 265 -2.45 -49.87 12.18
N PHE A 266 -2.65 -48.55 12.27
CA PHE A 266 -3.13 -47.91 13.50
C PHE A 266 -4.57 -48.30 13.83
N SER A 267 -4.86 -48.57 15.11
CA SER A 267 -6.23 -48.47 15.61
C SER A 267 -6.64 -46.99 15.76
N LEU A 268 -7.92 -46.67 15.54
CA LEU A 268 -8.43 -45.29 15.70
C LEU A 268 -8.21 -44.70 17.11
N PRO A 269 -8.38 -45.45 18.21
CA PRO A 269 -8.07 -44.94 19.54
C PRO A 269 -6.60 -44.55 19.67
N MET A 270 -5.69 -45.35 19.14
CA MET A 270 -4.27 -45.06 19.24
C MET A 270 -3.84 -43.90 18.33
N TRP A 271 -4.39 -43.83 17.11
CA TRP A 271 -4.25 -42.67 16.21
C TRP A 271 -4.65 -41.37 16.91
N LYS A 272 -5.82 -41.36 17.55
CA LYS A 272 -6.31 -40.20 18.31
C LYS A 272 -5.45 -39.90 19.52
N ALA A 273 -4.96 -40.92 20.22
CA ALA A 273 -4.09 -40.75 21.38
C ALA A 273 -2.85 -39.93 21.01
N VAL A 274 -2.24 -40.20 19.86
CA VAL A 274 -1.08 -39.43 19.36
C VAL A 274 -1.44 -38.14 18.62
N GLY A 275 -2.69 -37.67 18.72
CA GLY A 275 -3.15 -36.39 18.17
C GLY A 275 -3.58 -36.45 16.71
N GLY A 276 -3.74 -37.65 16.15
CA GLY A 276 -4.34 -37.85 14.84
C GLY A 276 -5.80 -37.40 14.80
N THR A 277 -6.18 -36.76 13.70
CA THR A 277 -7.58 -36.41 13.40
C THR A 277 -8.05 -37.19 12.17
N LYS A 278 -9.37 -37.27 11.93
CA LYS A 278 -9.95 -38.15 10.90
C LYS A 278 -9.41 -39.60 11.04
N THR A 279 -9.19 -40.31 9.94
CA THR A 279 -8.56 -41.65 9.93
C THR A 279 -7.13 -41.58 9.37
N PRO A 280 -6.23 -42.52 9.72
CA PRO A 280 -4.87 -42.56 9.18
C PRO A 280 -4.80 -42.47 7.65
N ILE A 281 -5.72 -43.13 6.94
CA ILE A 281 -5.78 -43.13 5.48
C ILE A 281 -6.07 -41.75 4.87
N ASP A 282 -6.61 -40.80 5.65
CA ASP A 282 -6.85 -39.43 5.18
C ASP A 282 -5.55 -38.61 5.07
N TRP A 283 -4.44 -39.11 5.64
CA TRP A 283 -3.18 -38.40 5.77
C TRP A 283 -2.07 -39.06 4.94
N PRO A 284 -1.09 -38.28 4.46
CA PRO A 284 0.04 -38.83 3.70
C PRO A 284 0.96 -39.66 4.62
N ALA A 285 1.81 -40.49 3.99
CA ALA A 285 2.74 -41.38 4.69
C ALA A 285 3.59 -40.67 5.75
N GLU A 286 4.07 -39.46 5.45
CA GLU A 286 4.87 -38.64 6.38
C GLU A 286 4.15 -38.36 7.71
N GLU A 287 2.86 -38.00 7.66
CA GLU A 287 2.08 -37.75 8.88
C GLU A 287 1.86 -39.06 9.66
N GLN A 288 1.63 -40.16 8.95
CA GLN A 288 1.48 -41.47 9.59
C GLN A 288 2.79 -41.92 10.28
N THR A 289 3.95 -41.69 9.65
CA THR A 289 5.28 -41.97 10.22
C THR A 289 5.55 -41.11 11.45
N TYR A 290 5.27 -39.81 11.38
CA TYR A 290 5.42 -38.93 12.55
C TYR A 290 4.60 -39.44 13.74
N ARG A 291 3.35 -39.82 13.51
CA ARG A 291 2.46 -40.33 14.56
C ARG A 291 2.93 -41.69 15.10
N ALA A 292 3.51 -42.55 14.26
CA ALA A 292 4.07 -43.84 14.69
C ALA A 292 5.31 -43.66 15.56
N GLN A 293 6.20 -42.75 15.16
CA GLN A 293 7.33 -42.32 15.96
C GLN A 293 6.90 -41.73 17.31
N LEU A 294 5.89 -40.86 17.28
CA LEU A 294 5.34 -40.26 18.50
C LEU A 294 4.71 -41.31 19.42
N LEU A 295 4.02 -42.30 18.86
CA LEU A 295 3.48 -43.43 19.62
C LEU A 295 4.60 -44.21 20.30
N PHE A 296 5.63 -44.60 19.54
CA PHE A 296 6.81 -45.32 20.05
C PHE A 296 7.50 -44.56 21.17
N GLN A 297 7.69 -43.25 21.01
CA GLN A 297 8.27 -42.39 22.04
C GLN A 297 7.40 -42.35 23.30
N ARG A 298 6.07 -42.26 23.16
CA ARG A 298 5.13 -42.25 24.31
C ARG A 298 5.10 -43.58 25.06
N VAL A 299 5.21 -44.71 24.35
CA VAL A 299 5.32 -46.02 24.99
C VAL A 299 6.75 -46.35 25.45
N GLN A 300 7.67 -45.39 25.33
CA GLN A 300 9.07 -45.52 25.75
C GLN A 300 9.78 -46.69 25.06
N GLY A 301 9.51 -46.86 23.76
CA GLY A 301 10.10 -47.90 22.93
C GLY A 301 9.52 -49.31 23.11
N ARG A 302 8.50 -49.47 23.96
CA ARG A 302 7.76 -50.73 24.14
C ARG A 302 6.78 -50.98 23.00
N TRP A 303 7.33 -51.34 21.84
CA TRP A 303 6.57 -51.55 20.60
C TRP A 303 5.73 -52.83 20.61
N GLN A 304 6.01 -53.81 21.47
CA GLN A 304 5.40 -55.16 21.43
C GLN A 304 3.88 -55.14 21.56
N GLY A 305 3.32 -54.18 22.28
CA GLY A 305 1.86 -54.01 22.41
C GLY A 305 1.23 -53.22 21.26
N GLN A 306 2.03 -52.57 20.42
CA GLN A 306 1.57 -51.72 19.30
C GLN A 306 1.72 -52.45 17.97
N TRP A 307 2.87 -53.11 17.78
CA TRP A 307 3.24 -53.85 16.57
C TRP A 307 3.82 -55.22 16.96
N PRO A 308 3.01 -56.15 17.50
CA PRO A 308 3.49 -57.42 18.07
C PRO A 308 4.25 -58.30 17.07
N HIS A 309 3.88 -58.26 15.79
CA HIS A 309 4.47 -59.11 14.75
C HIS A 309 5.60 -58.41 13.99
N CYS A 310 5.44 -57.12 13.69
CA CYS A 310 6.37 -56.40 12.82
C CYS A 310 7.32 -55.46 13.55
N GLY A 311 7.08 -55.14 14.83
CA GLY A 311 7.86 -54.14 15.56
C GLY A 311 9.34 -54.51 15.74
N ALA A 312 9.70 -55.80 15.66
CA ALA A 312 11.09 -56.24 15.62
C ALA A 312 11.88 -55.64 14.45
N ARG A 313 11.21 -55.28 13.35
CA ARG A 313 11.84 -54.65 12.18
C ARG A 313 12.33 -53.22 12.44
N LEU A 314 11.96 -52.57 13.54
CA LEU A 314 12.46 -51.23 13.88
C LEU A 314 13.96 -51.20 14.20
N GLY A 315 14.53 -52.32 14.67
CA GLY A 315 15.96 -52.44 14.98
C GLY A 315 16.79 -53.19 13.94
N ALA A 316 16.18 -53.54 12.80
CA ALA A 316 16.78 -54.29 11.70
C ALA A 316 17.43 -53.39 10.65
#